data_AF-S2QVW0-F1
#
_entry.id   AF-S2QVW0-F1
#
_cell.length_a   1.000
_cell.length_b   1.000
_cell.length_c   1.000
_cell.angle_alpha   90.00
_cell.angle_beta   90.00
_cell.angle_gamma   90.00
#
_symmetry.space_group_name_H-M   'P 1'
#
loop_
_entity.id
_entity.type
_entity.pdbx_description
1 polymer ?
#
loop_
_entity_poly.entity_id
_entity_poly.type
_entity_poly.pdbx_seq_one_letter_code
_entity_poly.pdbx_strand_id
1 'polypeptide(L)'
;PESKSDDWQKLNFTFTRNLPENITDEADAASKLKGLVSDQTMLSTLSFVDDPKAEMKRIADEIAQKAKDAATNSLSNTDFQKFLNGGGNDDNNDSATDSE
;
A
#
# COMPACT_ATOMS: atom_id res chain seq x y z
N PRO A 1 -30.71 -14.75 -18.43
CA PRO A 1 -29.51 -15.49 -17.98
C PRO A 1 -28.52 -15.65 -19.14
N GLU A 2 -27.48 -14.82 -19.18
CA GLU A 2 -26.37 -15.01 -20.11
C GLU A 2 -25.79 -16.41 -19.90
N SER A 3 -25.83 -17.23 -20.94
CA SER A 3 -25.35 -18.61 -20.89
C SER A 3 -23.83 -18.61 -20.82
N LYS A 4 -23.27 -19.39 -19.89
CA LYS A 4 -21.82 -19.67 -19.76
C LYS A 4 -21.15 -20.11 -21.08
N SER A 5 -21.94 -20.49 -22.08
CA SER A 5 -21.47 -20.84 -23.43
C SER A 5 -20.93 -19.68 -24.26
N ASP A 6 -21.10 -18.42 -23.85
CA ASP A 6 -20.50 -17.25 -24.55
C ASP A 6 -19.27 -16.67 -23.85
N ASP A 7 -18.91 -17.18 -22.66
CA ASP A 7 -17.76 -16.65 -21.91
C ASP A 7 -16.42 -16.86 -22.62
N TRP A 8 -16.33 -17.84 -23.53
CA TRP A 8 -15.13 -18.03 -24.36
C TRP A 8 -14.88 -16.87 -25.33
N GLN A 9 -15.90 -16.11 -25.71
CA GLN A 9 -15.77 -14.95 -26.60
C GLN A 9 -15.09 -13.76 -25.90
N LYS A 10 -15.05 -13.76 -24.57
CA LYS A 10 -14.42 -12.71 -23.75
C LYS A 10 -12.92 -12.96 -23.52
N LEU A 11 -12.37 -14.06 -24.06
CA LEU A 11 -10.95 -14.41 -23.94
C LEU A 11 -10.11 -13.54 -24.89
N ASN A 12 -9.11 -12.85 -24.33
CA ASN A 12 -8.12 -12.12 -25.11
C ASN A 12 -6.89 -13.00 -25.29
N PHE A 13 -6.52 -13.28 -26.54
CA PHE A 13 -5.33 -14.06 -26.86
C PHE A 13 -4.20 -13.12 -27.30
N THR A 14 -3.12 -13.10 -26.53
CA THR A 14 -1.90 -12.36 -26.85
C THR A 14 -0.80 -13.35 -27.21
N PHE A 15 -0.26 -13.23 -28.42
CA PHE A 15 0.87 -14.05 -28.86
C PHE A 15 2.18 -13.32 -28.56
N THR A 16 2.94 -13.83 -27.59
CA THR A 16 4.28 -13.33 -27.27
C THR A 16 5.34 -14.17 -27.98
N ARG A 17 6.47 -13.54 -28.34
CA ARG A 17 7.63 -14.29 -28.83
C ARG A 17 8.25 -15.03 -27.65
N ASN A 18 8.74 -16.25 -27.88
CA ASN A 18 9.47 -17.01 -26.87
C ASN A 18 10.91 -16.49 -26.72
N LEU A 19 11.04 -15.24 -26.28
CA LEU A 19 12.30 -14.59 -25.94
C LEU A 19 12.24 -14.20 -24.46
N PRO A 20 13.35 -14.29 -23.72
CA PRO A 20 13.40 -13.77 -22.37
C PRO A 20 13.03 -12.28 -22.34
N GLU A 21 12.09 -11.92 -21.49
CA GLU A 21 11.70 -10.53 -21.27
C GLU A 21 12.81 -9.77 -20.55
N ASN A 22 13.04 -8.53 -20.94
CA ASN A 22 14.00 -7.65 -20.26
C ASN A 22 13.24 -6.69 -19.32
N ILE A 23 12.91 -7.22 -18.14
CA ILE A 23 12.19 -6.47 -17.11
C ILE A 23 12.91 -5.19 -16.66
N THR A 24 14.25 -5.16 -16.75
CA THR A 24 15.04 -4.00 -16.33
C THR A 24 14.85 -2.85 -17.31
N ASP A 25 15.01 -3.12 -18.60
CA ASP A 25 14.81 -2.10 -19.64
C ASP A 25 13.35 -1.61 -19.67
N GLU A 26 12.39 -2.52 -19.46
CA GLU A 26 10.97 -2.18 -19.36
C GLU A 26 10.65 -1.27 -18.17
N ALA A 27 11.19 -1.59 -16.98
CA ALA A 27 11.02 -0.77 -15.79
C ALA A 27 11.68 0.61 -15.95
N ASP A 28 12.85 0.68 -16.58
CA ASP A 28 13.53 1.94 -16.90
C ASP A 28 12.74 2.77 -17.91
N ALA A 29 12.18 2.14 -18.94
CA ALA A 29 11.31 2.80 -19.91
C ALA A 29 10.04 3.35 -19.24
N ALA A 30 9.35 2.55 -18.44
CA ALA A 30 8.17 2.98 -17.69
C ALA A 30 8.50 4.15 -16.74
N SER A 31 9.63 4.08 -16.04
CA SER A 31 10.10 5.15 -15.15
C SER A 31 10.35 6.46 -15.89
N LYS A 32 10.91 6.40 -17.11
CA LYS A 32 11.12 7.58 -17.97
C LYS A 32 9.82 8.14 -18.55
N LEU A 33 8.81 7.29 -18.76
CA LEU A 33 7.49 7.69 -19.24
C LEU A 33 6.60 8.29 -18.14
N LYS A 34 6.94 8.07 -16.86
CA LYS A 34 6.20 8.59 -15.72
C LYS A 34 6.11 10.13 -15.77
N GLY A 35 4.88 10.65 -15.78
CA GLY A 35 4.61 12.09 -15.87
C GLY A 35 4.55 12.66 -17.28
N LEU A 36 4.93 11.89 -18.31
CA LEU A 36 4.74 12.24 -19.72
C LEU A 36 3.46 11.64 -20.30
N VAL A 37 3.13 10.42 -19.86
CA VAL A 37 1.92 9.69 -20.25
C VAL A 37 1.05 9.42 -19.03
N SER A 38 -0.20 8.99 -19.26
CA SER A 38 -1.06 8.53 -18.17
C SER A 38 -0.51 7.27 -17.50
N ASP A 39 -0.75 7.11 -16.20
CA ASP A 39 -0.32 5.92 -15.44
C ASP A 39 -0.79 4.61 -16.09
N GLN A 40 -2.00 4.60 -16.67
CA GLN A 40 -2.51 3.47 -17.43
C GLN A 40 -1.60 3.11 -18.63
N THR A 41 -1.18 4.11 -19.41
CA THR A 41 -0.35 3.89 -20.59
C THR A 41 1.05 3.46 -20.20
N MET A 42 1.60 4.04 -19.13
CA MET A 42 2.88 3.63 -18.55
C MET A 42 2.84 2.18 -18.07
N LEU A 43 1.78 1.75 -17.38
CA LEU A 43 1.64 0.35 -16.95
C LEU A 43 1.46 -0.61 -18.12
N SER A 44 0.90 -0.14 -19.24
CA SER A 44 0.72 -0.94 -20.47
C SER A 44 2.04 -1.26 -21.17
N THR A 45 3.15 -0.57 -20.86
CA THR A 45 4.46 -0.88 -21.46
C THR A 45 5.18 -2.04 -20.78
N LEU A 46 4.71 -2.45 -19.59
CA LEU A 46 5.26 -3.57 -18.85
C LEU A 46 4.59 -4.85 -19.35
N SER A 47 5.39 -5.77 -19.89
CA SER A 47 4.89 -7.00 -20.52
C SER A 47 4.14 -7.93 -19.56
N PHE A 48 4.47 -7.86 -18.27
CA PHE A 48 3.88 -8.67 -17.21
C PHE A 48 2.57 -8.11 -16.62
N VAL A 49 2.09 -6.95 -17.08
CA VAL A 49 0.83 -6.37 -16.59
C VAL A 49 -0.30 -6.67 -17.58
N ASP A 50 -1.18 -7.60 -17.22
CA ASP A 50 -2.28 -8.04 -18.09
C ASP A 50 -3.34 -6.94 -18.31
N ASP A 51 -3.84 -6.35 -17.22
CA ASP A 51 -4.84 -5.26 -17.26
C ASP A 51 -4.34 -4.03 -16.49
N PRO A 52 -3.84 -3.01 -17.21
CA PRO A 52 -3.39 -1.75 -16.61
C PRO A 52 -4.46 -1.04 -15.77
N LYS A 53 -5.75 -1.18 -16.09
CA LYS A 53 -6.84 -0.56 -15.31
C LYS A 53 -7.06 -1.29 -14.01
N ALA A 54 -7.08 -2.62 -14.04
CA ALA A 54 -7.16 -3.43 -12.84
C ALA A 54 -5.95 -3.17 -11.92
N GLU A 55 -4.74 -3.04 -12.48
CA GLU A 55 -3.54 -2.78 -11.70
C GLU A 55 -3.56 -1.39 -11.05
N MET A 56 -4.01 -0.34 -11.75
CA MET A 56 -4.23 0.97 -11.12
C MET A 56 -5.18 0.90 -9.93
N LYS A 57 -6.27 0.13 -10.05
CA LYS A 57 -7.21 -0.07 -8.94
C LYS A 57 -6.52 -0.80 -7.78
N ARG A 58 -5.71 -1.82 -8.06
CA ARG A 58 -4.97 -2.59 -7.06
C ARG A 58 -3.98 -1.71 -6.29
N ILE A 59 -3.29 -0.81 -7.00
CA ILE A 59 -2.40 0.20 -6.39
C ILE A 59 -3.19 1.14 -5.47
N ALA A 60 -4.35 1.63 -5.91
CA ALA A 60 -5.19 2.50 -5.08
C ALA A 60 -5.70 1.79 -3.81
N ASP A 61 -6.13 0.54 -3.94
CA ASP A 61 -6.56 -0.31 -2.84
C ASP A 61 -5.40 -0.55 -1.84
N GLU A 62 -4.18 -0.79 -2.34
CA GLU A 62 -2.97 -0.95 -1.52
C GLU A 62 -2.60 0.34 -0.75
N ILE A 63 -2.68 1.50 -1.41
CA ILE A 63 -2.44 2.80 -0.77
C ILE A 63 -3.47 3.06 0.33
N ALA A 64 -4.76 2.81 0.04
CA ALA A 64 -5.82 2.98 1.01
C ALA A 64 -5.66 2.04 2.22
N GLN A 65 -5.24 0.79 1.98
CA GLN A 65 -4.97 -0.17 3.04
C GLN A 65 -3.78 0.27 3.91
N LYS A 66 -2.66 0.67 3.29
CA LYS A 66 -1.49 1.20 4.02
C LYS A 66 -1.85 2.41 4.88
N ALA A 67 -2.72 3.30 4.39
CA ALA A 67 -3.19 4.44 5.16
C ALA A 67 -4.03 4.02 6.38
N LYS A 68 -4.90 3.01 6.24
CA LYS A 68 -5.67 2.45 7.37
C LYS A 68 -4.77 1.73 8.38
N ASP A 69 -3.80 0.96 7.90
CA ASP A 69 -2.83 0.26 8.75
C ASP A 69 -1.96 1.25 9.53
N ALA A 70 -1.54 2.36 8.89
CA ALA A 70 -0.84 3.44 9.57
C ALA A 70 -1.72 4.14 10.63
N ALA A 71 -3.00 4.39 10.34
CA ALA A 71 -3.93 5.00 11.28
C ALA A 71 -4.24 4.09 12.48
N THR A 72 -4.42 2.78 12.24
CA THR A 72 -4.67 1.78 13.31
C THR A 72 -3.42 1.56 14.19
N ASN A 73 -2.22 1.54 13.60
CA ASN A 73 -0.98 1.52 14.36
C ASN A 73 -0.77 2.81 15.17
N SER A 74 -1.18 3.97 14.66
CA SER A 74 -1.14 5.23 15.40
C SER A 74 -2.10 5.24 16.60
N LEU A 75 -3.33 4.72 16.44
CA LEU A 75 -4.32 4.58 17.53
C LEU A 75 -3.89 3.56 18.60
N SER A 76 -3.15 2.51 18.23
CA SER A 76 -2.64 1.52 19.19
C SER A 76 -1.57 2.07 20.13
N ASN A 77 -1.00 3.26 19.85
CA ASN A 77 -0.11 3.97 20.78
C ASN A 77 -0.84 4.72 21.91
N THR A 78 -2.15 4.48 22.12
CA THR A 78 -2.87 5.01 23.29
C THR A 78 -2.21 4.59 24.61
N ASP A 79 -1.52 3.45 24.65
CA ASP A 79 -0.74 3.00 25.82
C ASP A 79 0.50 3.88 26.10
N PHE A 80 1.09 4.52 25.08
CA PHE A 80 2.19 5.47 25.27
C PHE A 80 1.68 6.80 25.86
N GLN A 81 0.50 7.27 25.41
CA GLN A 81 -0.12 8.48 25.96
C GLN A 81 -0.53 8.31 27.44
N LYS A 82 -0.95 7.10 27.83
CA LYS A 82 -1.26 6.75 29.23
C LYS A 82 -0.02 6.75 30.12
N PHE A 83 1.16 6.40 29.58
CA PHE A 83 2.43 6.47 30.29
C PHE A 83 2.93 7.91 30.48
N LEU A 84 2.73 8.80 29.49
CA LEU A 84 3.06 10.23 29.63
C LEU A 84 2.09 11.01 30.51
N ASN A 85 0.79 10.68 30.49
CA ASN A 85 -0.25 11.36 31.27
C ASN A 85 -0.48 10.74 32.66
N GLY A 86 0.24 9.66 33.00
CA GLY A 86 0.21 8.96 34.28
C GLY A 86 1.34 9.38 35.23
N GLY A 87 1.82 10.62 35.13
CA GLY A 87 2.84 11.18 36.01
C GLY A 87 2.34 11.37 37.45
N GLY A 88 2.48 10.31 38.25
CA GLY A 88 2.84 10.36 39.67
C GLY A 88 1.90 11.10 40.63
N ASN A 89 0.84 10.43 41.08
CA ASN A 89 0.30 10.62 42.43
C ASN A 89 0.68 9.38 43.24
N ASP A 90 1.86 9.40 43.86
CA ASP A 90 2.19 8.47 44.93
C ASP A 90 2.48 9.28 46.20
N ASP A 91 1.48 9.29 47.06
CA ASP A 91 1.54 9.80 48.42
C ASP A 91 2.53 8.99 49.27
N ASN A 92 3.17 9.70 50.20
CA ASN A 92 3.82 9.25 51.45
C ASN A 92 5.32 8.92 51.42
N ASN A 93 6.13 9.85 51.93
CA ASN A 93 7.07 9.48 53.00
C ASN A 93 7.11 10.56 54.08
N ASP A 94 6.50 10.20 55.20
CA ASP A 94 6.61 10.83 56.50
C ASP A 94 8.08 10.89 56.93
N SER A 95 8.60 12.10 57.13
CA SER A 95 9.91 12.31 57.74
C SER A 95 9.86 13.66 58.46
N ALA A 96 9.30 13.63 59.67
CA ALA A 96 9.57 14.61 60.69
C ALA A 96 11.09 14.83 60.80
N THR A 97 11.57 16.00 60.42
CA THR A 97 12.89 16.50 60.82
C THR A 97 12.72 17.78 61.61
N ASP A 98 13.56 17.82 62.62
CA ASP A 98 13.45 18.51 63.88
C ASP A 98 13.56 20.04 63.81
N SER A 99 13.18 20.61 64.93
CA SER A 99 13.08 21.99 65.36
C SER A 99 14.39 22.81 65.21
N GLU A 100 14.25 24.09 64.85
CA GLU A 100 15.03 25.23 65.40
C GLU A 100 14.12 26.46 65.55
#